data_AF-A0A381WD90-F1
#
_entry.id   AF-A0A381WD90-F1
#
_cell.length_a   1.000
_cell.length_b   1.000
_cell.length_c   1.000
_cell.angle_alpha   90.00
_cell.angle_beta   90.00
_cell.angle_gamma   90.00
#
_symmetry.space_group_name_H-M   'P 1'
#
loop_
_entity.id
_entity.type
_entity.pdbx_description
1 polymer ?
#
loop_
_entity_poly.entity_id
_entity_poly.type
_entity_poly.pdbx_seq_one_letter_code
_entity_poly.pdbx_strand_id
1 'polypeptide(L)'
;MLEYSLNIIGSEWIIIIFLALILLLGTNSFPQIATKLGKTVGEYNKAKNKIQNEMKDFSKENLEISGPVKNEREKLDVIAKTIGVDSKNKTDDQLKRIITNKMGSSQEETLDKK
;
A
#
# COMPACT_ATOMS: atom_id res chain seq x y z
N MET A 1 16.42 40.32 -43.41
CA MET A 1 17.18 40.57 -42.16
C MET A 1 16.20 40.51 -41.00
N LEU A 2 16.58 39.81 -39.94
CA LEU A 2 15.79 39.42 -38.76
C LEU A 2 15.00 38.12 -38.90
N GLU A 3 15.67 37.06 -39.33
CA GLU A 3 15.27 35.71 -38.93
C GLU A 3 16.14 35.27 -37.74
N TYR A 4 15.81 35.82 -36.57
CA TYR A 4 16.21 35.22 -35.30
C TYR A 4 15.06 34.34 -34.84
N SER A 5 14.85 33.19 -35.49
CA SER A 5 14.06 32.15 -34.87
C SER A 5 14.85 31.69 -33.64
N LEU A 6 14.40 32.13 -32.47
CA LEU A 6 14.92 31.65 -31.19
C LEU A 6 14.66 30.14 -31.18
N ASN A 7 15.70 29.36 -31.52
CA ASN A 7 15.76 27.91 -31.35
C ASN A 7 15.86 27.56 -29.86
N ILE A 8 15.01 28.21 -29.05
CA ILE A 8 14.83 28.02 -27.63
C ILE A 8 13.57 27.18 -27.55
N ILE A 9 13.75 25.86 -27.51
CA ILE A 9 12.64 24.90 -27.31
C ILE A 9 13.06 23.86 -26.25
N GLY A 10 14.00 24.23 -25.38
CA GLY A 10 14.60 23.36 -24.37
C GLY A 10 14.80 24.05 -23.02
N SER A 11 15.98 23.85 -22.42
CA SER A 11 16.32 24.27 -21.05
C SER A 11 16.34 25.78 -20.84
N GLU A 12 16.44 26.59 -21.89
CA GLU A 12 16.46 28.04 -21.82
C GLU A 12 15.10 28.61 -21.37
N TRP A 13 13.98 27.98 -21.76
CA TRP A 13 12.65 28.35 -21.25
C TRP A 13 12.52 28.13 -19.75
N ILE A 14 13.15 27.06 -19.23
CA ILE A 14 13.16 26.77 -17.80
C ILE A 14 13.85 27.90 -17.04
N ILE A 15 14.98 28.40 -17.55
CA ILE A 15 15.67 29.56 -16.97
C ILE A 15 14.77 30.81 -16.98
N ILE A 16 14.09 31.09 -18.09
CA ILE A 16 13.21 32.28 -18.22
C ILE A 16 12.04 32.20 -17.23
N ILE A 17 11.40 31.04 -17.14
CA ILE A 17 10.31 30.78 -16.18
C ILE A 17 10.81 30.91 -14.75
N PHE A 18 11.98 30.34 -14.44
CA PHE A 18 12.56 30.43 -13.11
C PHE A 18 12.88 31.88 -12.71
N LEU A 19 13.41 32.67 -13.65
CA LEU A 19 13.68 34.09 -13.43
C LEU A 19 12.38 34.89 -13.22
N ALA A 20 11.35 34.62 -14.02
CA ALA A 20 10.02 35.22 -13.84
C ALA A 20 9.41 34.89 -12.46
N LEU A 21 9.53 33.63 -12.01
CA LEU A 21 9.10 33.21 -10.68
C LEU A 21 9.86 33.94 -9.58
N ILE A 22 11.19 34.10 -9.71
CA ILE A 22 11.99 34.86 -8.74
C ILE A 22 11.58 36.33 -8.69
N LEU A 23 11.26 36.95 -9.83
CA LEU A 23 10.80 38.34 -9.88
C LEU A 23 9.42 38.52 -9.25
N LEU A 24 8.50 37.58 -9.46
CA LEU A 24 7.15 37.63 -8.91
C LEU A 24 7.10 37.26 -7.41
N LEU A 25 7.82 36.22 -6.99
CA LEU A 25 7.79 35.70 -5.62
C LEU A 25 8.91 36.26 -4.73
N GLY A 26 9.92 36.88 -5.32
CA GLY A 26 11.15 37.31 -4.65
C GLY A 26 12.14 36.17 -4.42
N THR A 27 13.43 36.51 -4.37
CA THR A 27 14.55 35.57 -4.14
C THR A 27 14.50 34.88 -2.78
N ASN A 28 13.86 35.49 -1.79
CA ASN A 28 13.81 34.99 -0.42
C ASN A 28 12.74 33.89 -0.21
N SER A 29 11.75 33.79 -1.09
CA SER A 29 10.59 32.91 -0.88
C SER A 29 10.83 31.48 -1.35
N PHE A 30 11.48 31.32 -2.51
CA PHE A 30 11.81 30.01 -3.09
C PHE A 30 12.63 29.09 -2.15
N PRO A 31 13.75 29.54 -1.55
CA PRO A 31 14.55 28.68 -0.67
C PRO A 31 13.82 28.28 0.63
N GLN A 32 12.99 29.17 1.18
CA GLN A 32 12.23 28.88 2.40
C GLN A 32 11.17 27.80 2.18
N ILE A 33 10.46 27.85 1.05
CA ILE A 33 9.45 26.84 0.69
C ILE A 33 10.13 25.51 0.37
N ALA A 34 11.22 25.52 -0.42
CA ALA A 34 11.99 24.32 -0.73
C ALA A 34 12.52 23.61 0.53
N THR A 35 13.03 24.38 1.50
CA THR A 35 13.52 23.83 2.76
C THR A 35 12.40 23.19 3.59
N LYS A 36 11.23 23.83 3.66
CA LYS A 36 10.07 23.28 4.39
C LYS A 36 9.54 22.01 3.72
N LEU A 37 9.33 22.06 2.40
CA LEU A 37 8.88 20.90 1.63
C LEU A 37 9.90 19.74 1.70
N GLY A 38 11.19 20.05 1.59
CA GLY A 38 12.25 19.05 1.73
C GLY A 38 12.26 18.38 3.10
N LYS A 39 12.09 19.14 4.18
CA LYS A 39 11.94 18.60 5.54
C LYS A 39 10.70 17.71 5.65
N THR A 40 9.54 18.17 5.19
CA THR A 40 8.29 17.40 5.21
C THR A 40 8.41 16.10 4.42
N VAL A 41 8.94 16.16 3.20
CA VAL A 41 9.14 14.96 2.36
C VAL A 41 10.17 14.02 2.99
N GLY A 42 11.23 14.55 3.59
CA GLY A 42 12.23 13.78 4.30
C GLY A 42 11.66 13.04 5.52
N GLU A 43 10.91 13.73 6.37
CA GLU A 43 10.23 13.12 7.53
C GLU A 43 9.16 12.12 7.10
N TYR A 44 8.38 12.43 6.06
CA TYR A 44 7.40 11.50 5.48
C TYR A 44 8.07 10.23 4.97
N ASN A 45 9.16 10.35 4.21
CA ASN A 45 9.91 9.20 3.71
C ASN A 45 10.48 8.37 4.86
N LYS A 46 11.00 9.02 5.92
CA LYS A 46 11.51 8.33 7.11
C LYS A 46 10.40 7.56 7.84
N ALA A 47 9.24 8.18 8.05
CA ALA A 47 8.07 7.54 8.67
C ALA A 47 7.56 6.38 7.80
N LYS A 48 7.40 6.59 6.50
CA LYS A 48 7.02 5.56 5.53
C LYS A 48 7.99 4.37 5.54
N ASN A 49 9.29 4.63 5.65
CA ASN A 49 10.29 3.57 5.67
C ASN A 49 10.27 2.79 6.99
N LYS A 50 10.07 3.49 8.12
CA LYS A 50 9.90 2.87 9.44
C LYS A 50 8.66 1.98 9.49
N ILE A 51 7.53 2.46 8.98
CA ILE A 51 6.27 1.70 8.90
C ILE A 51 6.43 0.49 7.97
N GLN A 52 7.05 0.64 6.80
CA GLN A 52 7.30 -0.49 5.89
C GLN A 52 8.22 -1.54 6.51
N ASN A 53 9.29 -1.13 7.20
CA ASN A 53 10.15 -2.07 7.90
C ASN A 53 9.41 -2.76 9.05
N GLU A 54 8.71 -2.02 9.89
CA GLU A 54 7.91 -2.59 10.98
C GLU A 54 6.86 -3.56 10.44
N MET A 55 6.08 -3.19 9.41
CA MET A 55 5.11 -4.10 8.77
C MET A 55 5.78 -5.33 8.17
N LYS A 56 6.95 -5.18 7.54
CA LYS A 56 7.69 -6.31 6.98
C LYS A 56 8.19 -7.24 8.09
N ASP A 57 8.62 -6.70 9.21
CA ASP A 57 9.07 -7.45 10.38
C ASP A 57 7.87 -8.16 11.06
N PHE A 58 6.72 -7.49 11.21
CA PHE A 58 5.47 -8.11 11.70
C PHE A 58 4.93 -9.20 10.75
N SER A 59 4.98 -8.98 9.43
CA SER A 59 4.63 -10.00 8.44
C SER A 59 5.59 -11.19 8.49
N LYS A 60 6.86 -10.96 8.82
CA LYS A 60 7.86 -12.03 9.00
C LYS A 60 7.62 -12.83 10.29
N GLU A 61 7.07 -12.20 11.33
CA GLU A 61 6.86 -12.86 12.62
C GLU A 61 5.50 -13.55 12.78
N ASN A 62 4.41 -13.16 12.09
CA ASN A 62 3.09 -13.76 12.40
C ASN A 62 2.08 -13.94 11.26
N LEU A 63 2.34 -13.55 10.00
CA LEU A 63 1.35 -13.73 8.93
C LEU A 63 2.00 -14.15 7.60
N GLU A 64 2.21 -15.46 7.44
CA GLU A 64 2.21 -16.11 6.13
C GLU A 64 0.80 -16.04 5.50
N ILE A 65 0.28 -14.84 5.24
CA ILE A 65 -0.84 -14.70 4.31
C ILE A 65 -0.21 -14.63 2.93
N SER A 66 -0.18 -15.78 2.26
CA SER A 66 0.28 -15.99 0.89
C SER A 66 -0.55 -15.15 -0.10
N GLY A 67 -0.23 -13.84 -0.23
CA GLY A 67 -0.74 -12.95 -1.27
C GLY A 67 -2.25 -12.98 -1.53
N PRO A 68 -2.70 -12.47 -2.70
CA PRO A 68 -4.03 -12.81 -3.21
C PRO A 68 -4.04 -14.30 -3.57
N VAL A 69 -4.79 -15.08 -2.80
CA VAL A 69 -5.08 -16.50 -3.02
C VAL A 69 -5.56 -16.73 -4.45
N LYS A 70 -4.79 -17.51 -5.20
CA LYS A 70 -4.97 -17.65 -6.65
C LYS A 70 -6.11 -18.60 -7.02
N ASN A 71 -6.46 -19.52 -6.13
CA ASN A 71 -7.44 -20.57 -6.37
C ASN A 71 -8.34 -20.80 -5.14
N GLU A 72 -9.46 -21.51 -5.35
CA GLU A 72 -10.42 -21.83 -4.29
C GLU A 72 -9.80 -22.75 -3.23
N ARG A 73 -8.89 -23.65 -3.62
CA ARG A 73 -8.18 -24.53 -2.70
C ARG A 73 -7.36 -23.77 -1.66
N GLU A 74 -6.61 -22.76 -2.10
CA GLU A 74 -5.76 -21.93 -1.24
C GLU A 74 -6.61 -21.07 -0.29
N LYS A 75 -7.79 -20.62 -0.74
CA LYS A 75 -8.79 -19.99 0.16
C LYS A 75 -9.21 -20.93 1.28
N LEU A 76 -9.56 -22.18 0.94
CA LEU A 76 -9.96 -23.18 1.92
C LEU A 76 -8.80 -23.53 2.87
N ASP A 77 -7.57 -23.62 2.37
CA ASP A 77 -6.38 -23.89 3.18
C ASP A 77 -6.07 -22.76 4.17
N VAL A 78 -6.16 -21.49 3.73
CA VAL A 78 -5.99 -20.32 4.61
C VAL A 78 -7.05 -20.32 5.71
N ILE A 79 -8.32 -20.50 5.34
CA ILE A 79 -9.43 -20.52 6.31
C ILE A 79 -9.25 -21.69 7.29
N ALA A 80 -8.91 -22.88 6.80
CA ALA A 80 -8.65 -24.05 7.63
C ALA A 80 -7.50 -23.83 8.62
N LYS A 81 -6.39 -23.21 8.18
CA LYS A 81 -5.25 -22.84 9.03
C LYS A 81 -5.68 -21.85 10.12
N THR A 82 -6.51 -20.86 9.80
CA THR A 82 -7.04 -19.88 10.76
C THR A 82 -7.90 -20.53 11.85
N ILE A 83 -8.68 -21.55 11.51
CA ILE A 83 -9.56 -22.26 12.46
C ILE A 83 -8.95 -23.54 13.05
N GLY A 84 -7.67 -23.82 12.77
CA GLY A 84 -6.96 -25.00 13.28
C GLY A 84 -7.51 -26.34 12.75
N VAL A 85 -7.80 -26.43 11.45
CA VAL A 85 -8.20 -27.65 10.74
C VAL A 85 -7.08 -28.08 9.79
N ASP A 86 -6.68 -29.35 9.83
CA ASP A 86 -5.68 -29.90 8.89
C ASP A 86 -6.29 -30.14 7.51
N SER A 87 -5.69 -29.54 6.48
CA SER A 87 -6.15 -29.60 5.09
C SER A 87 -5.42 -30.61 4.20
N LYS A 88 -4.28 -31.17 4.64
CA LYS A 88 -3.36 -31.95 3.79
C LYS A 88 -3.97 -33.22 3.18
N ASN A 89 -4.90 -33.85 3.88
CA ASN A 89 -5.49 -35.14 3.49
C ASN A 89 -7.00 -35.05 3.20
N LYS A 90 -7.50 -33.86 2.88
CA LYS A 90 -8.93 -33.60 2.66
C LYS A 90 -9.20 -33.12 1.25
N THR A 91 -10.28 -33.60 0.64
CA THR A 91 -10.79 -33.03 -0.61
C THR A 91 -11.43 -31.67 -0.36
N ASP A 92 -11.57 -30.84 -1.40
CA ASP A 92 -12.13 -29.50 -1.31
C ASP A 92 -13.53 -29.52 -0.68
N ASP A 93 -14.38 -30.48 -1.09
CA ASP A 93 -15.73 -30.66 -0.55
C ASP A 93 -15.73 -31.05 0.93
N GLN A 94 -14.82 -31.94 1.34
CA GLN A 94 -14.68 -32.34 2.74
C GLN A 94 -14.17 -31.19 3.60
N LEU A 95 -13.20 -30.44 3.08
CA LEU A 95 -12.61 -29.29 3.77
C LEU A 95 -13.65 -28.18 3.95
N LYS A 96 -14.43 -27.89 2.91
CA LYS A 96 -15.54 -26.95 2.94
C LYS A 96 -16.59 -27.33 3.98
N ARG A 97 -17.01 -28.60 4.02
CA ARG A 97 -17.95 -29.11 5.04
C ARG A 97 -17.41 -28.93 6.46
N ILE A 98 -16.14 -29.24 6.70
CA ILE A 98 -15.55 -29.12 8.04
C ILE A 98 -15.42 -27.66 8.46
N ILE A 99 -15.01 -26.78 7.54
CA ILE A 99 -14.96 -25.33 7.78
C ILE A 99 -16.36 -24.80 8.11
N THR A 100 -17.35 -25.10 7.26
CA THR A 100 -18.74 -24.66 7.47
C THR A 100 -19.31 -25.21 8.77
N ASN A 101 -19.06 -26.47 9.12
CA ASN A 101 -19.54 -27.04 10.37
C ASN A 101 -18.87 -26.39 11.58
N LYS A 102 -17.55 -26.14 11.53
CA LYS A 102 -16.80 -25.56 12.65
C LYS A 102 -17.02 -24.06 12.83
N MET A 103 -17.28 -23.32 11.75
CA MET A 103 -17.68 -21.91 11.80
C MET A 103 -19.18 -21.74 12.08
N GLY A 104 -20.01 -22.60 11.49
CA GLY A 104 -21.47 -22.62 11.65
C GLY A 104 -21.91 -23.07 13.04
N SER A 105 -21.14 -23.95 13.71
CA SER A 105 -21.37 -24.33 15.10
C SER A 105 -21.09 -23.21 16.13
N SER A 106 -20.71 -22.01 15.69
CA SER A 106 -20.71 -20.82 16.56
C SER A 106 -22.05 -20.07 16.54
N GLN A 107 -23.07 -20.58 15.82
CA GLN A 107 -24.46 -20.13 15.90
C GLN A 107 -25.43 -21.32 16.00
N GLU A 108 -25.35 -22.06 17.09
CA GLU A 108 -26.47 -22.91 17.52
C GLU A 108 -26.64 -22.83 19.04
N GLU A 109 -26.82 -21.60 19.53
CA GLU A 109 -27.53 -21.29 20.78
C GLU A 109 -28.13 -19.89 20.63
N THR A 110 -29.40 -19.85 20.22
CA THR A 110 -30.44 -18.80 20.38
C THR A 110 -31.25 -18.63 19.10
N LEU A 111 -32.28 -19.45 18.92
CA LEU A 111 -33.67 -19.01 18.73
C LEU A 111 -34.54 -20.24 18.45
N ASP A 112 -34.82 -20.97 19.53
CA ASP A 112 -36.12 -21.62 19.66
C ASP A 112 -36.61 -21.32 21.07
N LYS A 113 -37.49 -20.30 21.17
CA LYS A 113 -38.47 -20.04 22.23
C LYS A 113 -39.06 -18.64 22.00
N LYS A 114 -40.14 -18.56 21.21
CA LYS A 114 -41.48 -18.23 21.70
C LYS A 114 -42.49 -18.20 20.56
#